data_AF-A0A418KKG0-F1
#
_entry.id   AF-A0A418KKG0-F1
#
_cell.length_a   1.000
_cell.length_b   1.000
_cell.length_c   1.000
_cell.angle_alpha   90.00
_cell.angle_beta   90.00
_cell.angle_gamma   90.00
#
_symmetry.space_group_name_H-M   'P 1'
#
loop_
_entity.id
_entity.type
_entity.pdbx_description
1 polymer ?
#
loop_
_entity_poly.entity_id
_entity_poly.type
_entity_poly.pdbx_seq_one_letter_code
_entity_poly.pdbx_strand_id
1 'polypeptide(L)'
;MQPDTSSELGTRGTARSPETRLYSDGVVIGTDGAPLVVPPHSARRRLPGTGYLDPGSGALPGAAVPTDDDVAAARELLAATELPGRGTPYQEMAEEALADIGVLTFPNGAAVAAGSPYWRYVWPRDAGYMAAALTVCGRPEPAFAQLAYVAAMQEQDGTWQARYLPDGSRDVPDDRGLQLDGIGWTLWATWLWAGATGGGAGQLAPMVRAAVAAALAALDPSTGLPRASQDFWEMDLDEATLGSAAPLLLGLRAGRDLLPLLGGPDDAELAARATDGADRLAAAI
;
A
#
# COMPACT_ATOMS: atom_id res chain seq x y z
N MET A 1 -19.58 36.36 -16.76
CA MET A 1 -19.79 34.90 -16.72
C MET A 1 -18.42 34.30 -16.41
N GLN A 2 -18.16 34.00 -15.13
CA GLN A 2 -16.92 33.32 -14.75
C GLN A 2 -16.93 31.91 -15.37
N PRO A 3 -15.80 31.43 -15.91
CA PRO A 3 -15.73 30.05 -16.34
C PRO A 3 -15.88 29.15 -15.12
N ASP A 4 -16.78 28.19 -15.21
CA ASP A 4 -16.98 27.14 -14.24
C ASP A 4 -15.72 26.27 -14.19
N THR A 5 -14.86 26.49 -13.21
CA THR A 5 -13.64 25.71 -12.98
C THR A 5 -13.92 24.54 -12.06
N SER A 6 -15.05 23.84 -12.21
CA SER A 6 -15.05 22.40 -11.91
C SER A 6 -14.17 21.73 -12.96
N SER A 7 -12.86 21.88 -12.82
CA SER A 7 -11.89 21.23 -13.70
C SER A 7 -12.19 19.74 -13.61
N GLU A 8 -12.68 19.17 -14.71
CA GLU A 8 -12.75 17.72 -14.87
C GLU A 8 -11.42 17.15 -14.38
N LEU A 9 -11.48 16.22 -13.43
CA LEU A 9 -10.34 15.37 -13.09
C LEU A 9 -9.71 14.90 -14.40
N GLY A 10 -8.38 14.87 -14.49
CA GLY A 10 -7.67 14.58 -15.75
C GLY A 10 -8.31 13.46 -16.57
N THR A 11 -8.32 13.60 -17.89
CA THR A 11 -8.92 12.54 -18.72
C THR A 11 -8.05 11.30 -18.71
N ARG A 12 -8.65 10.11 -18.81
CA ARG A 12 -7.88 8.85 -18.86
C ARG A 12 -6.95 8.83 -20.08
N GLY A 13 -5.64 8.91 -19.83
CA GLY A 13 -4.60 8.75 -20.85
C GLY A 13 -4.39 7.27 -21.24
N THR A 14 -3.55 7.05 -22.25
CA THR A 14 -3.08 5.70 -22.63
C THR A 14 -1.59 5.57 -22.35
N ALA A 15 -1.04 4.35 -22.30
CA ALA A 15 0.40 4.14 -22.14
C ALA A 15 1.26 4.83 -23.23
N ARG A 16 0.69 5.07 -24.43
CA ARG A 16 1.36 5.74 -25.56
C ARG A 16 1.12 7.25 -25.63
N SER A 17 0.14 7.75 -24.89
CA SER A 17 -0.19 9.17 -24.76
C SER A 17 -0.67 9.39 -23.33
N PRO A 18 0.25 9.39 -22.36
CA PRO A 18 -0.12 9.54 -20.95
C PRO A 18 -0.76 10.90 -20.75
N GLU A 19 -1.79 10.95 -19.91
CA GLU A 19 -2.32 12.23 -19.45
C GLU A 19 -1.25 12.87 -18.56
N THR A 20 -0.79 14.06 -18.94
CA THR A 20 0.26 14.79 -18.23
C THR A 20 -0.29 15.88 -17.33
N ARG A 21 -1.61 16.17 -17.38
CA ARG A 21 -2.24 17.10 -16.45
C ARG A 21 -2.30 16.49 -15.07
N LEU A 22 -2.07 17.33 -14.08
CA LEU A 22 -2.15 16.95 -12.68
C LEU A 22 -3.62 16.65 -12.31
N TYR A 23 -3.85 15.52 -11.64
CA TYR A 23 -5.18 15.14 -11.15
C TYR A 23 -5.55 15.83 -9.83
N SER A 24 -4.54 16.21 -9.03
CA SER A 24 -4.70 16.79 -7.70
C SER A 24 -3.44 17.51 -7.23
N ASP A 25 -3.58 18.62 -6.50
CA ASP A 25 -2.45 19.25 -5.79
C ASP A 25 -2.14 18.56 -4.45
N GLY A 26 -2.98 17.62 -4.01
CA GLY A 26 -2.83 16.87 -2.77
C GLY A 26 -4.15 16.26 -2.30
N VAL A 27 -4.18 15.77 -1.06
CA VAL A 27 -5.38 15.25 -0.40
C VAL A 27 -5.54 15.87 0.98
N VAL A 28 -6.77 16.01 1.46
CA VAL A 28 -7.06 16.43 2.84
C VAL A 28 -8.09 15.50 3.45
N ILE A 29 -8.24 15.52 4.77
CA ILE A 29 -9.26 14.74 5.47
C ILE A 29 -10.64 15.27 5.10
N GLY A 30 -11.51 14.40 4.57
CA GLY A 30 -12.92 14.69 4.33
C GLY A 30 -13.76 14.58 5.62
N THR A 31 -14.95 15.17 5.62
CA THR A 31 -15.88 15.14 6.76
C THR A 31 -16.36 13.73 7.12
N ASP A 32 -16.28 12.79 6.18
CA ASP A 32 -16.59 11.37 6.35
C ASP A 32 -15.35 10.53 6.73
N GLY A 33 -14.20 11.18 6.95
CA GLY A 33 -12.92 10.54 7.22
C GLY A 33 -12.22 9.99 5.98
N ALA A 34 -12.82 10.11 4.79
CA ALA A 34 -12.24 9.64 3.55
C ALA A 34 -11.32 10.72 2.93
N PRO A 35 -10.31 10.36 2.11
CA PRO A 35 -9.45 11.34 1.47
C PRO A 35 -10.25 12.25 0.53
N LEU A 36 -10.10 13.56 0.64
CA LEU A 36 -10.70 14.54 -0.25
C LEU A 36 -9.62 15.16 -1.12
N VAL A 37 -9.81 15.12 -2.44
CA VAL A 37 -8.85 15.67 -3.40
C VAL A 37 -8.80 17.19 -3.33
N VAL A 38 -7.60 17.75 -3.19
CA VAL A 38 -7.34 19.17 -3.44
C VAL A 38 -7.24 19.36 -4.96
N PRO A 39 -8.11 20.20 -5.57
CA PRO A 39 -8.11 20.38 -7.02
C PRO A 39 -6.75 20.84 -7.55
N PRO A 40 -6.34 20.39 -8.74
CA PRO A 40 -5.07 20.79 -9.33
C PRO A 40 -5.04 22.29 -9.61
N HIS A 41 -3.85 22.90 -9.47
CA HIS A 41 -3.60 24.34 -9.64
C HIS A 41 -4.46 25.24 -8.74
N SER A 42 -4.86 24.75 -7.57
CA SER A 42 -5.62 25.53 -6.61
C SER A 42 -4.72 26.31 -5.65
N ALA A 43 -5.23 27.40 -5.09
CA ALA A 43 -4.52 28.14 -4.03
C ALA A 43 -4.64 27.49 -2.64
N ARG A 44 -5.35 26.35 -2.57
CA ARG A 44 -5.64 25.61 -1.33
C ARG A 44 -4.39 24.89 -0.86
N ARG A 45 -4.15 24.92 0.44
CA ARG A 45 -2.98 24.30 1.08
C ARG A 45 -3.41 23.48 2.27
N ARG A 46 -2.59 22.51 2.63
CA ARG A 46 -2.73 21.80 3.90
C ARG A 46 -2.16 22.64 5.05
N LEU A 47 -2.72 22.50 6.24
CA LEU A 47 -2.06 22.94 7.47
C LEU A 47 -0.79 22.10 7.66
N PRO A 48 0.40 22.71 7.76
CA PRO A 48 1.65 21.98 7.87
C PRO A 48 1.66 21.00 9.05
N GLY A 49 2.14 19.79 8.77
CA GLY A 49 2.25 18.68 9.73
C GLY A 49 0.92 18.03 10.11
N THR A 50 -0.14 18.21 9.32
CA THR A 50 -1.47 17.64 9.58
C THR A 50 -2.06 17.02 8.32
N GLY A 51 -3.27 16.44 8.40
CA GLY A 51 -4.06 16.02 7.23
C GLY A 51 -5.11 17.06 6.78
N TYR A 52 -5.18 18.23 7.41
CA TYR A 52 -6.32 19.15 7.28
C TYR A 52 -6.06 20.31 6.34
N LEU A 53 -7.10 20.80 5.68
CA LEU A 53 -7.03 22.01 4.87
C LEU A 53 -6.72 23.24 5.74
N ASP A 54 -5.84 24.13 5.26
CA ASP A 54 -5.60 25.46 5.82
C ASP A 54 -6.83 26.35 5.59
N PRO A 55 -7.58 26.74 6.64
CA PRO A 55 -8.76 27.59 6.50
C PRO A 55 -8.43 28.95 5.87
N GLY A 56 -7.18 29.44 6.02
CA GLY A 56 -6.70 30.67 5.40
C GLY A 56 -6.39 30.54 3.91
N SER A 57 -6.33 29.32 3.37
CA SER A 57 -6.10 29.03 1.95
C SER A 57 -7.39 28.94 1.11
N GLY A 58 -8.55 29.08 1.77
CA GLY A 58 -9.88 29.02 1.15
C GLY A 58 -10.66 27.77 1.55
N ALA A 59 -11.96 27.74 1.22
CA ALA A 59 -12.84 26.63 1.54
C ALA A 59 -12.80 25.52 0.46
N LEU A 60 -12.97 24.28 0.88
CA LEU A 60 -13.19 23.12 0.02
C LEU A 60 -14.43 22.36 0.54
N PRO A 61 -15.54 22.30 -0.23
CA PRO A 61 -16.72 21.56 0.19
C PRO A 61 -16.38 20.11 0.53
N GLY A 62 -16.82 19.64 1.71
CA GLY A 62 -16.55 18.30 2.22
C GLY A 62 -15.22 18.14 2.97
N ALA A 63 -14.37 19.17 3.06
CA ALA A 63 -13.17 19.10 3.89
C ALA A 63 -13.54 19.15 5.37
N ALA A 64 -12.92 18.29 6.18
CA ALA A 64 -13.04 18.35 7.63
C ALA A 64 -12.43 19.66 8.16
N VAL A 65 -13.13 20.30 9.10
CA VAL A 65 -12.63 21.47 9.81
C VAL A 65 -12.03 20.99 11.13
N PRO A 66 -10.71 21.10 11.32
CA PRO A 66 -10.07 20.63 12.54
C PRO A 66 -10.36 21.56 13.71
N THR A 67 -10.39 21.01 14.92
CA THR A 67 -10.23 21.77 16.16
C THR A 67 -8.75 22.07 16.44
N ASP A 68 -8.47 22.97 17.38
CA ASP A 68 -7.08 23.23 17.82
C ASP A 68 -6.43 21.97 18.40
N ASP A 69 -7.22 21.14 19.09
CA ASP A 69 -6.78 19.86 19.66
C ASP A 69 -6.42 18.85 18.55
N ASP A 70 -7.19 18.80 17.46
CA ASP A 70 -6.87 17.93 16.31
C ASP A 70 -5.55 18.32 15.64
N VAL A 71 -5.31 19.63 15.49
CA VAL A 71 -4.06 20.16 14.91
C VAL A 71 -2.88 19.86 15.85
N ALA A 72 -3.05 20.07 17.15
CA ALA A 72 -2.03 19.80 18.15
C ALA A 72 -1.68 18.30 18.17
N ALA A 73 -2.68 17.42 18.21
CA ALA A 73 -2.49 15.97 18.21
C ALA A 73 -1.79 15.48 16.94
N ALA A 74 -2.17 15.97 15.77
CA ALA A 74 -1.51 15.60 14.51
C ALA A 74 -0.02 15.98 14.49
N ARG A 75 0.32 17.17 15.00
CA ARG A 75 1.70 17.65 15.06
C ARG A 75 2.53 16.94 16.12
N GLU A 76 1.95 16.67 17.30
CA GLU A 76 2.60 15.88 18.34
C GLU A 76 2.93 14.47 17.82
N LEU A 77 1.95 13.87 17.14
CA LEU A 77 2.09 12.56 16.52
C LEU A 77 3.18 12.52 15.44
N LEU A 78 3.29 13.56 14.61
CA LEU A 78 4.37 13.70 13.63
C LEU A 78 5.74 13.95 14.28
N ALA A 79 5.78 14.73 15.37
CA ALA A 79 7.01 14.98 16.11
C ALA A 79 7.55 13.71 16.78
N ALA A 80 6.66 12.82 17.20
CA ALA A 80 6.99 11.54 17.83
C ALA A 80 7.48 10.45 16.86
N THR A 81 7.42 10.65 15.54
CA THR A 81 7.82 9.61 14.57
C THR A 81 9.33 9.52 14.36
N GLU A 82 9.79 8.32 14.03
CA GLU A 82 11.14 8.03 13.55
C GLU A 82 11.27 8.40 12.06
N LEU A 83 11.03 9.67 11.73
CA LEU A 83 10.92 10.12 10.35
C LEU A 83 12.26 10.01 9.59
N PRO A 84 12.33 9.22 8.50
CA PRO A 84 13.49 9.21 7.62
C PRO A 84 13.72 10.61 7.03
N GLY A 85 14.92 11.15 7.20
CA GLY A 85 15.28 12.48 6.72
C GLY A 85 15.05 13.62 7.72
N ARG A 86 14.66 13.35 8.98
CA ARG A 86 14.66 14.35 10.05
C ARG A 86 16.03 15.04 10.17
N GLY A 87 16.04 16.37 10.20
CA GLY A 87 17.25 17.19 10.24
C GLY A 87 17.99 17.30 8.90
N THR A 88 17.45 16.74 7.82
CA THR A 88 18.01 16.84 6.46
C THR A 88 17.15 17.77 5.58
N PRO A 89 17.63 18.18 4.39
CA PRO A 89 16.82 18.94 3.44
C PRO A 89 15.54 18.24 2.96
N TYR A 90 15.39 16.94 3.22
CA TYR A 90 14.22 16.15 2.81
C TYR A 90 13.16 16.01 3.90
N GLN A 91 13.36 16.63 5.08
CA GLN A 91 12.43 16.49 6.21
C GLN A 91 11.00 16.87 5.84
N GLU A 92 10.79 18.04 5.24
CA GLU A 92 9.44 18.53 4.88
C GLU A 92 8.73 17.58 3.90
N MET A 93 9.47 17.02 2.92
CA MET A 93 8.93 16.04 1.98
C MET A 93 8.51 14.75 2.71
N ALA A 94 9.31 14.28 3.66
CA ALA A 94 8.99 13.08 4.42
C ALA A 94 7.80 13.30 5.37
N GLU A 95 7.69 14.49 5.98
CA GLU A 95 6.55 14.88 6.82
C GLU A 95 5.25 14.89 6.01
N GLU A 96 5.25 15.50 4.82
CA GLU A 96 4.07 15.54 3.94
C GLU A 96 3.71 14.12 3.45
N ALA A 97 4.69 13.31 3.04
CA ALA A 97 4.45 11.94 2.60
C ALA A 97 3.82 11.07 3.70
N LEU A 98 4.26 11.22 4.96
CA LEU A 98 3.67 10.51 6.08
C LEU A 98 2.24 10.99 6.38
N ALA A 99 1.98 12.30 6.26
CA ALA A 99 0.64 12.86 6.38
C ALA A 99 -0.29 12.34 5.26
N ASP A 100 0.21 12.23 4.03
CA ASP A 100 -0.52 11.65 2.89
C ASP A 100 -0.94 10.20 3.15
N ILE A 101 -0.04 9.35 3.64
CA ILE A 101 -0.38 7.97 4.00
C ILE A 101 -1.52 7.95 5.02
N GLY A 102 -1.48 8.83 6.02
CA GLY A 102 -2.55 8.98 7.00
C GLY A 102 -3.90 9.36 6.38
N VAL A 103 -3.92 10.36 5.48
CA VAL A 103 -5.15 10.81 4.81
C VAL A 103 -5.69 9.78 3.83
N LEU A 104 -4.83 8.99 3.20
CA LEU A 104 -5.20 7.92 2.26
C LEU A 104 -5.67 6.64 2.96
N THR A 105 -5.61 6.57 4.29
CA THR A 105 -6.02 5.40 5.06
C THR A 105 -7.39 5.63 5.70
N PHE A 106 -8.36 4.80 5.36
CA PHE A 106 -9.69 4.81 5.95
C PHE A 106 -9.67 4.24 7.38
N PRO A 107 -10.68 4.54 8.21
CA PRO A 107 -10.74 4.04 9.60
C PRO A 107 -10.68 2.51 9.76
N ASN A 108 -11.07 1.75 8.73
CA ASN A 108 -11.00 0.28 8.71
C ASN A 108 -9.61 -0.26 8.30
N GLY A 109 -8.63 0.60 8.05
CA GLY A 109 -7.28 0.22 7.59
C GLY A 109 -7.12 0.17 6.06
N ALA A 110 -8.17 0.41 5.28
CA ALA A 110 -8.07 0.44 3.82
C ALA A 110 -7.20 1.62 3.36
N ALA A 111 -6.01 1.35 2.82
CA ALA A 111 -5.11 2.36 2.28
C ALA A 111 -5.26 2.44 0.75
N VAL A 112 -5.84 3.53 0.25
CA VAL A 112 -6.04 3.71 -1.20
C VAL A 112 -4.81 4.29 -1.87
N ALA A 113 -4.54 3.89 -3.12
CA ALA A 113 -3.35 4.34 -3.85
C ALA A 113 -3.34 5.87 -4.10
N ALA A 114 -4.50 6.49 -4.31
CA ALA A 114 -4.64 7.95 -4.31
C ALA A 114 -6.07 8.41 -3.99
N GLY A 115 -6.24 9.71 -3.71
CA GLY A 115 -7.56 10.32 -3.53
C GLY A 115 -8.39 10.41 -4.80
N SER A 116 -7.74 10.47 -5.97
CA SER A 116 -8.38 10.53 -7.29
C SER A 116 -9.23 9.29 -7.57
N PRO A 117 -10.46 9.43 -8.15
CA PRO A 117 -11.37 8.30 -8.38
C PRO A 117 -10.78 7.13 -9.18
N TYR A 118 -9.79 7.36 -10.05
CA TYR A 118 -9.17 6.30 -10.85
C TYR A 118 -8.26 5.36 -10.03
N TRP A 119 -7.74 5.85 -8.90
CA TRP A 119 -6.80 5.16 -8.01
C TRP A 119 -7.32 5.05 -6.58
N ARG A 120 -8.60 5.35 -6.35
CA ARG A 120 -9.25 5.29 -5.02
C ARG A 120 -9.64 3.87 -4.63
N TYR A 121 -8.71 2.94 -4.79
CA TYR A 121 -8.86 1.51 -4.47
C TYR A 121 -7.63 1.04 -3.71
N VAL A 122 -7.75 -0.09 -3.03
CA VAL A 122 -6.64 -0.70 -2.28
C VAL A 122 -5.93 -1.71 -3.16
N TRP A 123 -4.71 -1.39 -3.56
CA TRP A 123 -3.79 -2.37 -4.14
C TRP A 123 -2.95 -3.01 -3.03
N PRO A 124 -2.83 -4.34 -2.97
CA PRO A 124 -1.94 -5.00 -2.00
C PRO A 124 -0.49 -4.49 -2.09
N ARG A 125 -0.01 -4.21 -3.31
CA ARG A 125 1.31 -3.61 -3.57
C ARG A 125 1.46 -2.26 -2.86
N ASP A 126 0.59 -1.30 -3.18
CA ASP A 126 0.65 0.07 -2.67
C ASP A 126 0.46 0.11 -1.15
N ALA A 127 -0.51 -0.65 -0.62
CA ALA A 127 -0.71 -0.80 0.81
C ALA A 127 0.50 -1.42 1.52
N GLY A 128 1.20 -2.37 0.88
CA GLY A 128 2.46 -2.93 1.39
C GLY A 128 3.56 -1.87 1.54
N TYR A 129 3.74 -1.01 0.54
CA TYR A 129 4.68 0.11 0.62
C TYR A 129 4.32 1.11 1.71
N MET A 130 3.04 1.46 1.84
CA MET A 130 2.57 2.38 2.89
C MET A 130 2.76 1.79 4.29
N ALA A 131 2.45 0.50 4.48
CA ALA A 131 2.65 -0.19 5.75
C ALA A 131 4.14 -0.27 6.12
N ALA A 132 5.00 -0.51 5.13
CA ALA A 132 6.44 -0.47 5.34
C ALA A 132 6.94 0.93 5.74
N ALA A 133 6.46 1.98 5.08
CA ALA A 133 6.81 3.36 5.43
C ALA A 133 6.36 3.73 6.86
N LEU A 134 5.13 3.36 7.24
CA LEU A 134 4.61 3.53 8.60
C LEU A 134 5.48 2.79 9.62
N THR A 135 5.86 1.54 9.31
CA THR A 135 6.74 0.73 10.17
C THR A 135 8.08 1.43 10.40
N VAL A 136 8.74 1.90 9.33
CA VAL A 136 10.03 2.60 9.43
C VAL A 136 9.89 3.92 10.17
N CYS A 137 8.73 4.59 10.11
CA CYS A 137 8.45 5.81 10.86
C CYS A 137 8.11 5.56 12.34
N GLY A 138 8.23 4.33 12.85
CA GLY A 138 7.89 4.00 14.24
C GLY A 138 6.37 4.03 14.49
N ARG A 139 5.55 3.68 13.49
CA ARG A 139 4.08 3.66 13.56
C ARG A 139 3.54 2.24 13.32
N PRO A 140 3.80 1.29 14.23
CA PRO A 140 3.43 -0.11 14.00
C PRO A 140 1.93 -0.38 14.05
N GLU A 141 1.13 0.37 14.82
CA GLU A 141 -0.32 0.13 14.90
C GLU A 141 -1.05 0.52 13.60
N PRO A 142 -0.81 1.71 13.00
CA PRO A 142 -1.35 2.01 11.68
C PRO A 142 -0.86 1.07 10.59
N ALA A 143 0.42 0.66 10.63
CA ALA A 143 0.96 -0.32 9.69
C ALA A 143 0.22 -1.66 9.80
N PHE A 144 -0.01 -2.14 11.02
CA PHE A 144 -0.79 -3.36 11.27
C PHE A 144 -2.21 -3.24 10.73
N ALA A 145 -2.88 -2.10 10.92
CA ALA A 145 -4.23 -1.90 10.40
C ALA A 145 -4.30 -2.06 8.87
N GLN A 146 -3.32 -1.53 8.14
CA GLN A 146 -3.22 -1.70 6.68
C GLN A 146 -2.96 -3.15 6.29
N LEU A 147 -2.00 -3.81 6.96
CA LEU A 147 -1.70 -5.23 6.71
C LEU A 147 -2.88 -6.15 7.03
N ALA A 148 -3.61 -5.88 8.12
CA ALA A 148 -4.79 -6.64 8.52
C ALA A 148 -5.92 -6.46 7.51
N TYR A 149 -6.11 -5.25 6.97
CA TYR A 149 -7.05 -5.01 5.89
C TYR A 149 -6.69 -5.85 4.65
N VAL A 150 -5.44 -5.78 4.18
CA VAL A 150 -4.98 -6.57 3.02
C VAL A 150 -5.12 -8.08 3.28
N ALA A 151 -4.80 -8.54 4.49
CA ALA A 151 -4.98 -9.94 4.87
C ALA A 151 -6.44 -10.39 4.80
N ALA A 152 -7.40 -9.53 5.14
CA ALA A 152 -8.83 -9.84 5.02
C ALA A 152 -9.32 -9.96 3.57
N MET A 153 -8.61 -9.34 2.62
CA MET A 153 -8.93 -9.41 1.19
C MET A 153 -8.35 -10.65 0.50
N GLN A 154 -7.49 -11.43 1.17
CA GLN A 154 -6.80 -12.57 0.56
C GLN A 154 -7.79 -13.61 -0.01
N GLU A 155 -7.51 -14.07 -1.22
CA GLU A 155 -8.30 -15.09 -1.90
C GLU A 155 -8.06 -16.49 -1.31
N GLN A 156 -8.97 -17.42 -1.62
CA GLN A 156 -8.92 -18.78 -1.07
C GLN A 156 -7.63 -19.54 -1.44
N ASP A 157 -7.03 -19.21 -2.58
CA ASP A 157 -5.77 -19.81 -3.05
C ASP A 157 -4.52 -19.12 -2.48
N GLY A 158 -4.69 -18.14 -1.58
CA GLY A 158 -3.61 -17.39 -0.93
C GLY A 158 -3.09 -16.21 -1.75
N THR A 159 -3.68 -15.93 -2.91
CA THR A 159 -3.34 -14.79 -3.78
C THR A 159 -4.23 -13.57 -3.50
N TRP A 160 -4.04 -12.51 -4.30
CA TRP A 160 -4.88 -11.32 -4.28
C TRP A 160 -5.24 -10.88 -5.70
N GLN A 161 -6.43 -10.30 -5.84
CA GLN A 161 -6.80 -9.48 -6.97
C GLN A 161 -5.89 -8.24 -7.04
N ALA A 162 -5.81 -7.61 -8.21
CA ALA A 162 -5.07 -6.38 -8.42
C ALA A 162 -5.45 -5.31 -7.38
N ARG A 163 -6.76 -5.10 -7.20
CA ARG A 163 -7.29 -4.03 -6.35
C ARG A 163 -8.69 -4.29 -5.81
N TYR A 164 -8.97 -3.76 -4.63
CA TYR A 164 -10.23 -3.94 -3.91
C TYR A 164 -10.90 -2.59 -3.60
N LEU A 165 -12.23 -2.59 -3.47
CA LEU A 165 -12.98 -1.46 -2.93
C LEU A 165 -12.59 -1.23 -1.45
N PRO A 166 -12.41 0.03 -1.00
CA PRO A 166 -11.94 0.32 0.36
C PRO A 166 -12.98 0.06 1.46
N ASP A 167 -14.20 -0.34 1.11
CA ASP A 167 -15.33 -0.54 2.04
C ASP A 167 -15.24 -1.85 2.84
N GLY A 168 -14.33 -2.76 2.47
CA GLY A 168 -14.12 -4.05 3.13
C GLY A 168 -15.07 -5.16 2.66
N SER A 169 -15.84 -4.93 1.59
CA SER A 169 -16.72 -5.92 0.95
C SER A 169 -15.95 -7.10 0.33
N ARG A 170 -14.66 -6.92 0.03
CA ARG A 170 -13.84 -7.76 -0.87
C ARG A 170 -14.21 -7.66 -2.34
N ASP A 171 -15.11 -6.76 -2.71
CA ASP A 171 -15.44 -6.53 -4.11
C ASP A 171 -14.28 -5.84 -4.84
N VAL A 172 -14.16 -6.15 -6.13
CA VAL A 172 -13.20 -5.52 -7.05
C VAL A 172 -13.92 -4.52 -7.96
N PRO A 173 -13.28 -3.39 -8.33
CA PRO A 173 -13.92 -2.40 -9.19
C PRO A 173 -13.95 -2.78 -10.67
N ASP A 174 -13.12 -3.73 -11.10
CA ASP A 174 -12.97 -4.17 -12.49
C ASP A 174 -12.36 -5.58 -12.59
N ASP A 175 -12.15 -6.05 -13.82
CA ASP A 175 -11.76 -7.42 -14.19
C ASP A 175 -10.25 -7.61 -14.41
N ARG A 176 -9.39 -6.79 -13.78
CA ARG A 176 -7.92 -6.90 -13.90
C ARG A 176 -7.36 -8.24 -13.42
N GLY A 177 -8.08 -8.92 -12.53
CA GLY A 177 -7.72 -10.26 -12.08
C GLY A 177 -6.57 -10.29 -11.06
N LEU A 178 -6.01 -11.48 -10.87
CA LEU A 178 -4.99 -11.77 -9.87
C LEU A 178 -3.60 -11.29 -10.31
N GLN A 179 -2.87 -10.66 -9.39
CA GLN A 179 -1.51 -10.17 -9.64
C GLN A 179 -0.53 -10.78 -8.63
N LEU A 180 0.54 -11.41 -9.14
CA LEU A 180 1.47 -12.16 -8.32
C LEU A 180 2.38 -11.30 -7.45
N ASP A 181 2.66 -10.06 -7.87
CA ASP A 181 3.54 -9.15 -7.14
C ASP A 181 2.95 -8.75 -5.76
N GLY A 182 1.62 -8.70 -5.65
CA GLY A 182 0.90 -8.45 -4.39
C GLY A 182 1.28 -9.43 -3.27
N ILE A 183 1.60 -10.69 -3.60
CA ILE A 183 2.09 -11.68 -2.64
C ILE A 183 3.44 -11.24 -2.06
N GLY A 184 4.35 -10.84 -2.95
CA GLY A 184 5.70 -10.42 -2.61
C GLY A 184 5.72 -9.21 -1.68
N TRP A 185 5.03 -8.15 -2.09
CA TRP A 185 4.98 -6.90 -1.33
C TRP A 185 4.29 -7.04 0.03
N THR A 186 3.24 -7.85 0.11
CA THR A 186 2.53 -8.10 1.38
C THR A 186 3.39 -8.87 2.38
N LEU A 187 4.09 -9.92 1.92
CA LEU A 187 5.00 -10.69 2.78
C LEU A 187 6.19 -9.86 3.26
N TRP A 188 6.78 -9.05 2.38
CA TRP A 188 7.86 -8.13 2.73
C TRP A 188 7.45 -7.10 3.77
N ALA A 189 6.31 -6.42 3.56
CA ALA A 189 5.81 -5.43 4.50
C ALA A 189 5.49 -6.06 5.87
N THR A 190 4.92 -7.28 5.87
CA THR A 190 4.66 -8.04 7.10
C THR A 190 5.95 -8.43 7.82
N TRP A 191 6.99 -8.85 7.10
CA TRP A 191 8.30 -9.17 7.67
C TRP A 191 8.96 -7.94 8.30
N LEU A 192 8.90 -6.80 7.63
CA LEU A 192 9.43 -5.55 8.15
C LEU A 192 8.69 -5.12 9.44
N TRP A 193 7.35 -5.18 9.41
CA TRP A 193 6.51 -4.89 10.57
C TRP A 193 6.78 -5.83 11.74
N ALA A 194 6.87 -7.13 11.50
CA ALA A 194 7.18 -8.12 12.52
C ALA A 194 8.56 -7.86 13.15
N GLY A 195 9.56 -7.49 12.35
CA GLY A 195 10.88 -7.12 12.85
C GLY A 195 10.84 -5.92 13.79
N ALA A 196 10.07 -4.88 13.45
CA ALA A 196 9.93 -3.67 14.26
C ALA A 196 9.15 -3.90 15.57
N THR A 197 8.21 -4.86 15.60
CA THR A 197 7.37 -5.16 16.78
C THR A 197 7.90 -6.28 17.66
N GLY A 198 9.13 -6.76 17.42
CA GLY A 198 9.75 -7.82 18.23
C GLY A 198 9.30 -9.25 17.87
N GLY A 199 8.84 -9.46 16.64
CA GLY A 199 8.57 -10.77 16.04
C GLY A 199 7.12 -11.24 16.11
N GLY A 200 6.19 -10.41 16.59
CA GLY A 200 4.80 -10.80 16.78
C GLY A 200 3.94 -10.76 15.52
N ALA A 201 3.97 -11.78 14.66
CA ALA A 201 3.12 -11.88 13.46
C ALA A 201 1.91 -12.84 13.58
N GLY A 202 1.59 -13.30 14.80
CA GLY A 202 0.59 -14.34 15.02
C GLY A 202 -0.81 -14.04 14.48
N GLN A 203 -1.25 -12.77 14.53
CA GLN A 203 -2.55 -12.36 13.99
C GLN A 203 -2.61 -12.41 12.45
N LEU A 204 -1.46 -12.31 11.78
CA LEU A 204 -1.32 -12.39 10.32
C LEU A 204 -0.90 -13.80 9.87
N ALA A 205 -0.76 -14.76 10.79
CA ALA A 205 -0.24 -16.09 10.51
C ALA A 205 -1.00 -16.85 9.40
N PRO A 206 -2.35 -16.84 9.35
CA PRO A 206 -3.07 -17.49 8.25
C PRO A 206 -2.70 -16.90 6.89
N MET A 207 -2.62 -15.56 6.81
CA MET A 207 -2.28 -14.86 5.58
C MET A 207 -0.85 -15.19 5.12
N VAL A 208 0.12 -15.16 6.04
CA VAL A 208 1.52 -15.46 5.73
C VAL A 208 1.67 -16.87 5.18
N ARG A 209 1.06 -17.89 5.83
CA ARG A 209 1.13 -19.29 5.37
C ARG A 209 0.53 -19.45 3.97
N ALA A 210 -0.65 -18.91 3.76
CA ALA A 210 -1.34 -18.99 2.47
C ALA A 210 -0.56 -18.27 1.36
N ALA A 211 0.00 -17.09 1.65
CA ALA A 211 0.81 -16.32 0.71
C ALA A 211 2.10 -17.04 0.32
N VAL A 212 2.82 -17.64 1.28
CA VAL A 212 4.03 -18.43 0.98
C VAL A 212 3.69 -19.66 0.14
N ALA A 213 2.61 -20.37 0.47
CA ALA A 213 2.14 -21.50 -0.32
C ALA A 213 1.77 -21.08 -1.76
N ALA A 214 1.08 -19.94 -1.92
CA ALA A 214 0.72 -19.37 -3.20
C ALA A 214 1.94 -18.96 -4.03
N ALA A 215 2.94 -18.33 -3.40
CA ALA A 215 4.20 -17.98 -4.04
C ALA A 215 4.93 -19.23 -4.58
N LEU A 216 5.01 -20.29 -3.77
CA LEU A 216 5.61 -21.56 -4.19
C LEU A 216 4.83 -22.23 -5.33
N ALA A 217 3.50 -22.20 -5.27
CA ALA A 217 2.63 -22.74 -6.31
C ALA A 217 2.67 -21.94 -7.62
N ALA A 218 3.12 -20.68 -7.58
CA ALA A 218 3.29 -19.86 -8.76
C ALA A 218 4.55 -20.23 -9.57
N LEU A 219 5.54 -20.90 -8.97
CA LEU A 219 6.79 -21.26 -9.64
C LEU A 219 6.63 -22.51 -10.50
N ASP A 220 7.09 -22.42 -11.74
CA ASP A 220 7.21 -23.57 -12.63
C ASP A 220 8.29 -24.53 -12.10
N PRO A 221 8.00 -25.84 -11.94
CA PRO A 221 8.96 -26.79 -11.39
C PRO A 221 10.22 -27.01 -12.23
N SER A 222 10.15 -26.76 -13.55
CA SER A 222 11.23 -27.05 -14.50
C SER A 222 12.16 -25.87 -14.72
N THR A 223 11.62 -24.66 -14.72
CA THR A 223 12.37 -23.42 -14.99
C THR A 223 12.67 -22.62 -13.73
N GLY A 224 11.88 -22.79 -12.66
CA GLY A 224 11.97 -21.97 -11.44
C GLY A 224 11.36 -20.57 -11.57
N LEU A 225 10.95 -20.16 -12.77
CA LEU A 225 10.28 -18.88 -13.02
C LEU A 225 8.81 -18.94 -12.60
N PRO A 226 8.20 -17.81 -12.19
CA PRO A 226 6.77 -17.78 -11.93
C PRO A 226 5.97 -17.90 -13.24
N ARG A 227 4.72 -18.36 -13.14
CA ARG A 227 3.74 -18.22 -14.23
C ARG A 227 3.59 -16.75 -14.62
N ALA A 228 3.26 -16.50 -15.89
CA ALA A 228 2.95 -15.17 -16.38
C ALA A 228 1.82 -14.53 -15.55
N SER A 229 1.99 -13.25 -15.22
CA SER A 229 1.04 -12.45 -14.45
C SER A 229 1.28 -11.00 -14.81
N GLN A 230 0.22 -10.20 -14.77
CA GLN A 230 0.39 -8.75 -14.85
C GLN A 230 1.26 -8.28 -13.67
N ASP A 231 2.21 -7.39 -13.95
CA ASP A 231 3.06 -6.77 -12.93
C ASP A 231 2.55 -5.37 -12.56
N PHE A 232 3.41 -4.55 -11.94
CA PHE A 232 3.07 -3.20 -11.52
C PHE A 232 2.62 -2.25 -12.65
N TRP A 233 2.85 -2.60 -13.92
CA TRP A 233 2.28 -1.88 -15.06
C TRP A 233 0.87 -2.32 -15.45
N GLU A 234 0.42 -3.47 -14.94
CA GLU A 234 -0.92 -4.03 -15.13
C GLU A 234 -1.27 -4.24 -16.61
N MET A 235 -0.26 -4.69 -17.35
CA MET A 235 -0.35 -5.03 -18.77
C MET A 235 -0.49 -6.53 -18.93
N ASP A 236 -1.25 -6.97 -19.92
CA ASP A 236 -1.34 -8.38 -20.30
C ASP A 236 0.02 -8.88 -20.81
N LEU A 237 0.48 -9.98 -20.21
CA LEU A 237 1.81 -10.55 -20.39
C LEU A 237 1.67 -12.07 -20.53
N ASP A 238 2.35 -12.63 -21.53
CA ASP A 238 2.36 -14.07 -21.81
C ASP A 238 3.58 -14.78 -21.19
N GLU A 239 4.52 -14.01 -20.63
CA GLU A 239 5.79 -14.49 -20.08
C GLU A 239 6.03 -13.95 -18.66
N ALA A 240 6.91 -14.62 -17.91
CA ALA A 240 7.36 -14.13 -16.62
C ALA A 240 8.13 -12.80 -16.78
N THR A 241 7.82 -11.81 -15.96
CA THR A 241 8.56 -10.54 -15.94
C THR A 241 9.34 -10.38 -14.63
N LEU A 242 10.37 -9.53 -14.66
CA LEU A 242 11.06 -9.09 -13.46
C LEU A 242 10.10 -8.40 -12.48
N GLY A 243 9.05 -7.76 -12.99
CA GLY A 243 8.04 -7.07 -12.20
C GLY A 243 7.24 -7.99 -11.28
N SER A 244 7.03 -9.25 -11.65
CA SER A 244 6.40 -10.27 -10.78
C SER A 244 7.44 -11.18 -10.10
N ALA A 245 8.51 -11.53 -10.80
CA ALA A 245 9.53 -12.46 -10.28
C ALA A 245 10.34 -11.88 -9.11
N ALA A 246 10.76 -10.61 -9.19
CA ALA A 246 11.56 -10.01 -8.12
C ALA A 246 10.77 -9.82 -6.80
N PRO A 247 9.51 -9.34 -6.81
CA PRO A 247 8.69 -9.30 -5.59
C PRO A 247 8.42 -10.68 -5.02
N LEU A 248 8.15 -11.70 -5.86
CA LEU A 248 7.97 -13.07 -5.37
C LEU A 248 9.23 -13.62 -4.68
N LEU A 249 10.41 -13.37 -5.24
CA LEU A 249 11.67 -13.75 -4.61
C LEU A 249 11.84 -13.07 -3.25
N LEU A 250 11.54 -11.77 -3.17
CA LEU A 250 11.56 -11.02 -1.91
C LEU A 250 10.55 -11.61 -0.91
N GLY A 251 9.33 -11.91 -1.36
CA GLY A 251 8.27 -12.51 -0.56
C GLY A 251 8.64 -13.88 -0.01
N LEU A 252 9.24 -14.76 -0.81
CA LEU A 252 9.69 -16.08 -0.35
C LEU A 252 10.78 -15.97 0.72
N ARG A 253 11.72 -15.03 0.57
CA ARG A 253 12.75 -14.76 1.60
C ARG A 253 12.13 -14.20 2.89
N ALA A 254 11.21 -13.25 2.76
CA ALA A 254 10.47 -12.70 3.90
C ALA A 254 9.62 -13.78 4.62
N GLY A 255 8.91 -14.60 3.85
CA GLY A 255 8.09 -15.71 4.34
C GLY A 255 8.91 -16.77 5.07
N ARG A 256 10.07 -17.15 4.52
CA ARG A 256 11.04 -18.04 5.19
C ARG A 256 11.39 -17.54 6.60
N ASP A 257 11.60 -16.24 6.75
CA ASP A 257 12.01 -15.64 8.03
C ASP A 257 10.81 -15.45 8.98
N LEU A 258 9.62 -15.20 8.44
CA LEU A 258 8.37 -15.05 9.20
C LEU A 258 7.86 -16.36 9.78
N LEU A 259 7.87 -17.44 9.01
CA LEU A 259 7.25 -18.71 9.36
C LEU A 259 7.70 -19.28 10.72
N PRO A 260 9.01 -19.30 11.06
CA PRO A 260 9.47 -19.73 12.38
C PRO A 260 8.89 -18.93 13.55
N LEU A 261 8.48 -17.68 13.32
CA LEU A 261 7.89 -16.81 14.34
C LEU A 261 6.42 -17.16 14.64
N LEU A 262 5.76 -17.92 13.76
CA LEU A 262 4.33 -18.23 13.87
C LEU A 262 4.03 -19.46 14.76
N GLY A 263 5.03 -20.33 14.99
CA GLY A 263 4.97 -21.43 15.97
C GLY A 263 4.00 -22.58 15.65
N GLY A 264 3.53 -22.72 14.41
CA GLY A 264 2.67 -23.80 13.95
C GLY A 264 3.43 -25.07 13.54
N PRO A 265 2.77 -26.24 13.51
CA PRO A 265 3.41 -27.54 13.29
C PRO A 265 4.09 -27.66 11.93
N ASP A 266 3.51 -27.06 10.89
CA ASP A 266 3.97 -27.17 9.50
C ASP A 266 4.86 -25.99 9.06
N ASP A 267 5.07 -25.00 9.93
CA ASP A 267 5.74 -23.75 9.55
C ASP A 267 7.22 -23.96 9.22
N ALA A 268 7.88 -24.87 9.93
CA ALA A 268 9.29 -25.21 9.66
C ALA A 268 9.47 -25.87 8.28
N GLU A 269 8.55 -26.77 7.90
CA GLU A 269 8.58 -27.41 6.58
C GLU A 269 8.28 -26.39 5.48
N LEU A 270 7.27 -25.53 5.69
CA LEU A 270 6.93 -24.48 4.74
C LEU A 270 8.08 -23.47 4.57
N ALA A 271 8.83 -23.14 5.64
CA ALA A 271 10.00 -22.27 5.58
C ALA A 271 11.16 -22.89 4.80
N ALA A 272 11.38 -24.20 4.96
CA ALA A 272 12.37 -24.93 4.17
C ALA A 272 12.01 -24.93 2.67
N ARG A 273 10.73 -25.16 2.35
CA ARG A 273 10.22 -25.06 0.98
C ARG A 273 10.33 -23.65 0.42
N ALA A 274 10.06 -22.62 1.23
CA ALA A 274 10.24 -21.22 0.85
C ALA A 274 11.71 -20.90 0.52
N THR A 275 12.66 -21.49 1.28
CA THR A 275 14.10 -21.39 1.00
C THR A 275 14.45 -21.98 -0.36
N ASP A 276 14.05 -23.24 -0.61
CA ASP A 276 14.29 -23.89 -1.91
C ASP A 276 13.67 -23.12 -3.07
N GLY A 277 12.41 -22.68 -2.92
CA GLY A 277 11.73 -21.87 -3.92
C GLY A 277 12.44 -20.55 -4.21
N ALA A 278 12.92 -19.86 -3.17
CA ALA A 278 13.69 -18.63 -3.33
C ALA A 278 15.03 -18.87 -4.05
N ASP A 279 15.73 -19.94 -3.73
CA ASP A 279 17.01 -20.28 -4.36
C ASP A 279 16.83 -20.66 -5.84
N ARG A 280 15.80 -21.45 -6.17
CA ARG A 280 15.45 -21.79 -7.56
C ARG A 280 15.07 -20.56 -8.37
N LEU A 281 14.22 -19.69 -7.83
CA LEU A 281 13.81 -18.47 -8.49
C LEU A 281 14.99 -17.51 -8.68
N ALA A 282 15.86 -17.36 -7.67
CA ALA A 282 17.05 -16.52 -7.77
C ALA A 282 18.06 -17.01 -8.82
N ALA A 283 18.15 -18.33 -9.04
CA ALA A 283 19.00 -18.90 -10.08
C ALA A 283 18.41 -18.76 -11.50
N ALA A 284 17.08 -18.60 -11.60
CA ALA A 284 16.36 -18.52 -12.86
C ALA A 284 16.25 -17.08 -13.42
N ILE A 285 16.36 -16.06 -12.55
CA ILE A 285 16.39 -14.63 -12.91
C ILE A 285 17.81 -14.23 -13.33
#